data_AF-A0A8C0MTT8-F1
#
_entry.id   AF-A0A8C0MTT8-F1
#
_cell.length_a   1.000
_cell.length_b   1.000
_cell.length_c   1.000
_cell.angle_alpha   90.00
_cell.angle_beta   90.00
_cell.angle_gamma   90.00
#
_symmetry.space_group_name_H-M   'P 1'
#
loop_
_entity.id
_entity.type
_entity.pdbx_description
1 polymer ?
#
loop_
_entity_poly.entity_id
_entity_poly.type
_entity_poly.pdbx_seq_one_letter_code
_entity_poly.pdbx_strand_id
1 'polypeptide(L)'
;MDKMLKKTFCLELQCWCIKSKSKPLKHKFQKKVKNESKRLLDTEDELSDIQTDSVPSEVRDWLASTFTRKMGMMKKKSEEKPKFRSIVHAVQAGIFVERMYRKSYHMVGLVYPEAVIVTLKDVDKWSFDVFALNEASGEHSLKFMIYELFTRYDLINRFKIPVSCLISFAEALEVGYSKYKNPYHNLIHAADVTQTVHYIMLHTGIMHWLTELEILAMVFAAAIHDYEHTGTTNNFHIQTRSDVALLYNDRSVLENHHVSAAYRLMQEEEMNVLINLSKDDWRDLRNLVIEMVLSTDMSGHFQQIKNIRNSLQQPEGIDKAKTMSLILHAADISHPAKSWQLHYRWTMALMEEFFLQGDKEAELGLPFSPLCDRKSTMVAQSQIGFIDFIVEPTFSLLTDSTEKIIIPLIEEASKTDTSSYGASRRSNMKGTMNDGTYSPDYSLASVDLKSFKNNLVDIIQQNKERWKELAAQEAKASSCKR
;
A
#
# COMPACT_ATOMS: atom_id res chain seq x y z
N MET A 1 15.37 24.83 25.59
CA MET A 1 15.72 23.60 24.86
C MET A 1 14.68 23.19 23.81
N ASP A 2 13.40 23.53 23.99
CA ASP A 2 12.29 23.15 23.10
C ASP A 2 12.24 23.85 21.70
N LYS A 3 13.04 24.91 21.48
CA LYS A 3 13.12 25.63 20.20
C LYS A 3 14.22 25.15 19.24
N MET A 4 15.18 24.35 19.72
CA MET A 4 16.28 23.84 18.90
C MET A 4 15.90 22.54 18.18
N LEU A 5 15.12 21.65 18.82
CA LEU A 5 14.61 20.42 18.22
C LEU A 5 13.58 20.68 17.10
N LYS A 6 12.73 21.72 17.25
CA LYS A 6 11.90 22.21 16.14
C LYS A 6 12.72 22.70 14.95
N LYS A 7 13.99 23.09 15.13
CA LYS A 7 14.87 23.53 14.04
C LYS A 7 15.56 22.36 13.36
N THR A 8 15.99 21.32 14.07
CA THR A 8 16.69 20.18 13.47
C THR A 8 15.75 19.30 12.64
N PHE A 9 14.55 19.01 13.13
CA PHE A 9 13.53 18.26 12.37
C PHE A 9 12.89 19.12 11.26
N CYS A 10 12.81 20.44 11.44
CA CYS A 10 12.37 21.36 10.40
C CYS A 10 13.47 21.67 9.36
N LEU A 11 14.75 21.42 9.64
CA LEU A 11 15.86 21.59 8.69
C LEU A 11 15.90 20.47 7.64
N GLU A 12 15.44 19.25 7.98
CA GLU A 12 15.20 18.17 7.01
C GLU A 12 14.02 18.50 6.08
N LEU A 13 12.95 19.11 6.60
CA LEU A 13 11.82 19.59 5.78
C LEU A 13 12.10 20.92 5.05
N GLN A 14 12.99 21.78 5.56
CA GLN A 14 13.38 23.06 4.94
C GLN A 14 14.48 22.92 3.89
N CYS A 15 15.40 21.96 3.97
CA CYS A 15 16.32 21.71 2.86
C CYS A 15 15.59 21.24 1.60
N TRP A 16 14.41 20.59 1.76
CA TRP A 16 13.50 20.34 0.65
C TRP A 16 12.74 21.62 0.19
N CYS A 17 12.47 22.57 1.10
CA CYS A 17 11.70 23.78 0.81
C CYS A 17 12.52 25.00 0.34
N ILE A 18 13.84 25.05 0.53
CA ILE A 18 14.72 26.20 0.21
C ILE A 18 15.06 26.34 -1.29
N LYS A 19 14.57 25.46 -2.17
CA LYS A 19 14.49 25.76 -3.62
C LYS A 19 13.28 26.64 -4.01
N SER A 20 12.43 27.06 -3.07
CA SER A 20 11.12 27.70 -3.40
C SER A 20 10.89 29.16 -2.98
N LYS A 21 11.87 29.89 -2.43
CA LYS A 21 11.65 31.31 -2.03
C LYS A 21 12.81 32.25 -2.32
N SER A 22 12.84 32.76 -3.55
CA SER A 22 13.26 34.13 -3.85
C SER A 22 12.01 34.94 -4.25
N LYS A 23 11.74 36.05 -3.55
CA LYS A 23 10.65 37.03 -3.81
C LYS A 23 11.24 38.44 -3.66
N PRO A 24 10.60 39.53 -4.13
CA PRO A 24 9.63 39.65 -5.24
C PRO A 24 9.89 40.90 -6.13
N LEU A 25 9.70 40.82 -7.45
CA LEU A 25 9.40 41.99 -8.33
C LEU A 25 9.21 41.50 -9.78
N LYS A 26 7.98 41.10 -10.13
CA LYS A 26 7.43 41.00 -11.51
C LYS A 26 6.00 40.42 -11.54
N HIS A 27 5.20 40.67 -10.49
CA HIS A 27 3.79 40.26 -10.47
C HIS A 27 2.88 41.34 -11.07
N LYS A 28 2.87 41.41 -12.41
CA LYS A 28 1.71 41.92 -13.18
C LYS A 28 1.76 41.47 -14.65
N PHE A 29 2.95 41.20 -15.20
CA PHE A 29 3.10 40.71 -16.57
C PHE A 29 3.07 39.16 -16.70
N GLN A 30 3.54 38.41 -15.70
CA GLN A 30 3.54 36.93 -15.73
C GLN A 30 2.17 36.29 -15.54
N LYS A 31 1.17 37.01 -15.00
CA LYS A 31 -0.18 36.46 -14.79
C LYS A 31 -0.97 36.34 -16.09
N LYS A 32 -0.64 37.15 -17.11
CA LYS A 32 -1.26 37.08 -18.43
C LYS A 32 -0.69 35.91 -19.25
N VAL A 33 0.64 35.78 -19.27
CA VAL A 33 1.33 34.68 -19.96
C VAL A 33 1.07 33.32 -19.31
N LYS A 34 0.98 33.23 -17.97
CA LYS A 34 0.72 31.93 -17.29
C LYS A 34 -0.74 31.47 -17.44
N ASN A 35 -1.68 32.39 -17.67
CA ASN A 35 -3.06 32.04 -18.01
C ASN A 35 -3.21 31.64 -19.49
N GLU A 36 -2.45 32.27 -20.40
CA GLU A 36 -2.36 31.82 -21.80
C GLU A 36 -1.65 30.46 -21.93
N SER A 37 -0.53 30.24 -21.22
CA SER A 37 0.15 28.94 -21.21
C SER A 37 -0.61 27.84 -20.46
N LYS A 38 -1.46 28.18 -19.48
CA LYS A 38 -2.39 27.19 -18.89
C LYS A 38 -3.56 26.87 -19.82
N ARG A 39 -4.06 27.83 -20.60
CA ARG A 39 -5.01 27.55 -21.68
C ARG A 39 -4.40 26.67 -22.78
N LEU A 40 -3.12 26.88 -23.11
CA LEU A 40 -2.39 26.09 -24.12
C LEU A 40 -1.98 24.68 -23.65
N LEU A 41 -2.10 24.37 -22.36
CA LEU A 41 -1.75 23.06 -21.79
C LEU A 41 -2.99 22.26 -21.35
N ASP A 42 -4.19 22.82 -21.56
CA ASP A 42 -5.48 22.17 -21.32
C ASP A 42 -6.03 21.73 -22.69
N THR A 43 -5.31 20.85 -23.37
CA THR A 43 -5.73 20.26 -24.66
C THR A 43 -6.84 19.22 -24.49
N GLU A 44 -7.45 19.13 -23.30
CA GLU A 44 -8.56 18.21 -23.00
C GLU A 44 -9.87 18.61 -23.69
N ASP A 45 -9.97 19.82 -24.27
CA ASP A 45 -11.22 20.35 -24.84
C ASP A 45 -11.08 21.04 -26.22
N GLU A 46 -10.00 20.80 -26.98
CA GLU A 46 -9.83 21.38 -28.34
C GLU A 46 -10.13 20.39 -29.49
N LEU A 47 -10.43 19.12 -29.19
CA LEU A 47 -10.84 18.12 -30.21
C LEU A 47 -12.35 17.90 -30.28
N SER A 48 -13.10 18.36 -29.28
CA SER A 48 -14.57 18.41 -29.27
C SER A 48 -15.13 19.36 -30.34
N ASP A 49 -14.31 20.32 -30.80
CA ASP A 49 -14.67 21.35 -31.78
C ASP A 49 -14.28 21.01 -33.24
N ILE A 50 -13.67 19.85 -33.52
CA ILE A 50 -13.47 19.41 -34.91
C ILE A 50 -14.83 19.02 -35.47
N GLN A 51 -15.34 19.83 -36.41
CA GLN A 51 -16.54 19.53 -37.20
C GLN A 51 -16.56 18.04 -37.61
N THR A 52 -17.54 17.31 -37.09
CA THR A 52 -17.64 15.85 -37.15
C THR A 52 -17.74 15.25 -38.55
N ASP A 53 -17.90 16.09 -39.57
CA ASP A 53 -18.22 15.69 -40.93
C ASP A 53 -17.04 15.86 -41.93
N SER A 54 -15.88 16.36 -41.49
CA SER A 54 -14.74 16.66 -42.39
C SER A 54 -13.52 15.75 -42.26
N VAL A 55 -13.49 14.83 -41.27
CA VAL A 55 -12.34 13.95 -41.00
C VAL A 55 -12.79 12.48 -40.96
N PRO A 56 -12.18 11.58 -41.76
CA PRO A 56 -12.47 10.14 -41.72
C PRO A 56 -12.34 9.58 -40.30
N SER A 57 -13.17 8.60 -39.94
CA SER A 57 -13.17 7.98 -38.61
C SER A 57 -11.79 7.43 -38.23
N GLU A 58 -11.09 6.81 -39.17
CA GLU A 58 -9.74 6.25 -38.97
C GLU A 58 -8.72 7.33 -38.57
N VAL A 59 -8.82 8.53 -39.16
CA VAL A 59 -7.92 9.65 -38.84
C VAL A 59 -8.28 10.24 -37.48
N ARG A 60 -9.56 10.28 -37.11
CA ARG A 60 -9.97 10.69 -35.75
C ARG A 60 -9.52 9.71 -34.69
N ASP A 61 -9.65 8.41 -34.95
CA ASP A 61 -9.18 7.36 -34.05
C ASP A 61 -7.65 7.39 -33.92
N TRP A 62 -6.94 7.64 -35.02
CA TRP A 62 -5.49 7.89 -35.01
C TRP A 62 -5.11 9.15 -34.24
N LEU A 63 -5.79 10.29 -34.46
CA LEU A 63 -5.53 11.54 -33.75
C LEU A 63 -5.83 11.40 -32.25
N ALA A 64 -6.94 10.74 -31.91
CA ALA A 64 -7.30 10.48 -30.53
C ALA A 64 -6.27 9.57 -29.85
N SER A 65 -5.85 8.49 -30.51
CA SER A 65 -4.83 7.57 -29.96
C SER A 65 -3.43 8.17 -29.89
N THR A 66 -3.09 9.13 -30.76
CA THR A 66 -1.74 9.71 -30.86
C THR A 66 -1.57 10.99 -30.04
N PHE A 67 -2.56 11.87 -30.03
CA PHE A 67 -2.43 13.23 -29.49
C PHE A 67 -3.30 13.51 -28.26
N THR A 68 -4.23 12.63 -27.90
CA THR A 68 -4.84 12.71 -26.57
C THR A 68 -4.05 11.85 -25.61
N ARG A 69 -3.77 12.39 -24.40
CA ARG A 69 -3.10 11.67 -23.32
C ARG A 69 -3.98 10.59 -22.68
N LYS A 70 -4.91 10.00 -23.45
CA LYS A 70 -5.69 8.84 -23.06
C LYS A 70 -5.00 7.60 -23.59
N MET A 71 -4.04 7.15 -22.79
CA MET A 71 -3.49 5.79 -22.87
C MET A 71 -4.65 4.81 -22.65
N GLY A 72 -5.32 4.41 -23.74
CA GLY A 72 -6.52 3.58 -23.73
C GLY A 72 -7.71 4.25 -23.03
N MET A 73 -8.66 4.78 -23.79
CA MET A 73 -10.00 5.00 -23.25
C MET A 73 -10.52 3.66 -22.71
N MET A 74 -10.39 3.45 -21.40
CA MET A 74 -11.49 2.91 -20.63
C MET A 74 -12.71 3.70 -21.13
N LYS A 75 -13.70 3.03 -21.73
CA LYS A 75 -15.04 3.59 -21.70
C LYS A 75 -15.22 3.95 -20.24
N LYS A 76 -15.26 5.24 -19.92
CA LYS A 76 -15.75 5.72 -18.63
C LYS A 76 -17.14 5.11 -18.58
N LYS A 77 -17.29 3.93 -17.97
CA LYS A 77 -18.60 3.46 -17.53
C LYS A 77 -19.09 4.68 -16.78
N SER A 78 -20.16 5.29 -17.29
CA SER A 78 -20.81 6.40 -16.59
C SER A 78 -20.83 6.01 -15.13
N GLU A 79 -20.19 6.81 -14.27
CA GLU A 79 -20.34 6.68 -12.83
C GLU A 79 -21.83 6.91 -12.57
N GLU A 80 -22.59 5.83 -12.68
CA GLU A 80 -23.98 5.79 -12.27
C GLU A 80 -23.92 6.08 -10.79
N LYS A 81 -24.55 7.20 -10.40
CA LYS A 81 -24.89 7.52 -9.01
C LYS A 81 -25.23 6.21 -8.30
N PRO A 82 -24.75 5.98 -7.06
CA PRO A 82 -24.89 4.68 -6.39
C PRO A 82 -26.37 4.32 -6.32
N LYS A 83 -26.80 3.42 -7.20
CA LYS A 83 -28.19 2.96 -7.31
C LYS A 83 -28.17 1.46 -7.59
N PHE A 84 -28.80 0.70 -6.69
CA PHE A 84 -29.18 -0.72 -6.76
C PHE A 84 -28.09 -1.78 -7.06
N ARG A 85 -26.95 -1.45 -7.68
CA ARG A 85 -25.81 -2.38 -7.87
C ARG A 85 -24.99 -2.62 -6.61
N SER A 86 -25.04 -1.68 -5.65
CA SER A 86 -24.39 -1.77 -4.33
C SER A 86 -24.87 -2.99 -3.54
N ILE A 87 -26.18 -3.26 -3.59
CA ILE A 87 -26.81 -4.41 -2.90
C ILE A 87 -26.40 -5.74 -3.54
N VAL A 88 -26.28 -5.81 -4.86
CA VAL A 88 -25.82 -7.03 -5.54
C VAL A 88 -24.35 -7.31 -5.22
N HIS A 89 -23.50 -6.29 -5.16
CA HIS A 89 -22.10 -6.46 -4.72
C HIS A 89 -21.98 -6.76 -3.24
N ALA A 90 -22.80 -6.20 -2.35
CA ALA A 90 -22.78 -6.54 -0.93
C ALA A 90 -23.33 -7.96 -0.66
N VAL A 91 -24.34 -8.41 -1.41
CA VAL A 91 -24.88 -9.78 -1.34
C VAL A 91 -23.91 -10.78 -2.01
N GLN A 92 -23.31 -10.42 -3.15
CA GLN A 92 -22.23 -11.20 -3.76
C GLN A 92 -20.99 -11.21 -2.88
N ALA A 93 -20.66 -10.11 -2.21
CA ALA A 93 -19.56 -10.02 -1.24
C ALA A 93 -19.87 -10.83 0.02
N GLY A 94 -21.13 -10.88 0.48
CA GLY A 94 -21.56 -11.79 1.55
C GLY A 94 -21.44 -13.27 1.15
N ILE A 95 -21.88 -13.63 -0.05
CA ILE A 95 -21.72 -14.98 -0.63
C ILE A 95 -20.24 -15.29 -0.92
N PHE A 96 -19.45 -14.28 -1.31
CA PHE A 96 -18.02 -14.39 -1.61
C PHE A 96 -17.21 -14.54 -0.33
N VAL A 97 -17.48 -13.75 0.72
CA VAL A 97 -16.94 -13.91 2.07
C VAL A 97 -17.27 -15.30 2.59
N GLU A 98 -18.53 -15.77 2.46
CA GLU A 98 -18.89 -17.13 2.86
C GLU A 98 -18.16 -18.22 2.03
N ARG A 99 -17.87 -17.96 0.75
CA ARG A 99 -17.10 -18.86 -0.14
C ARG A 99 -15.59 -18.83 0.14
N MET A 100 -15.03 -17.70 0.56
CA MET A 100 -13.64 -17.55 1.02
C MET A 100 -13.36 -18.42 2.26
N TYR A 101 -14.33 -18.50 3.20
CA TYR A 101 -14.15 -19.25 4.45
C TYR A 101 -14.45 -20.75 4.36
N ARG A 102 -15.23 -21.21 3.37
CA ARG A 102 -15.71 -22.61 3.32
C ARG A 102 -14.78 -23.61 2.64
N LYS A 103 -13.63 -23.22 2.08
CA LYS A 103 -12.68 -24.18 1.51
C LYS A 103 -11.53 -24.47 2.46
N SER A 104 -11.72 -25.55 3.19
CA SER A 104 -10.72 -26.30 3.96
C SER A 104 -9.44 -26.55 3.14
N TYR A 105 -8.30 -26.60 3.84
CA TYR A 105 -6.87 -26.67 3.46
C TYR A 105 -6.43 -27.77 2.48
N HIS A 106 -7.31 -28.24 1.60
CA HIS A 106 -7.03 -29.22 0.56
C HIS A 106 -7.39 -28.67 -0.82
N MET A 107 -6.63 -27.66 -1.28
CA MET A 107 -6.59 -27.31 -2.71
C MET A 107 -5.13 -27.21 -3.21
N VAL A 108 -4.75 -28.29 -3.90
CA VAL A 108 -3.74 -28.46 -4.98
C VAL A 108 -2.56 -27.48 -5.00
N GLY A 109 -1.38 -27.94 -4.56
CA GLY A 109 -0.10 -27.40 -5.02
C GLY A 109 1.01 -27.35 -3.97
N LEU A 110 0.80 -26.60 -2.89
CA LEU A 110 1.81 -26.34 -1.86
C LEU A 110 1.51 -27.13 -0.57
N VAL A 111 2.49 -27.89 -0.09
CA VAL A 111 2.40 -28.59 1.20
C VAL A 111 2.89 -27.64 2.30
N TYR A 112 2.03 -27.38 3.29
CA TYR A 112 2.35 -26.51 4.41
C TYR A 112 3.02 -27.30 5.53
N PRO A 113 4.21 -26.90 6.00
CA PRO A 113 4.76 -27.43 7.25
C PRO A 113 3.83 -27.13 8.43
N GLU A 114 3.74 -28.03 9.40
CA GLU A 114 2.85 -27.86 10.57
C GLU A 114 3.13 -26.55 11.32
N ALA A 115 4.40 -26.17 11.47
CA ALA A 115 4.79 -24.90 12.10
C ALA A 115 4.23 -23.69 11.34
N VAL A 116 4.21 -23.74 10.01
CA VAL A 116 3.63 -22.68 9.17
C VAL A 116 2.12 -22.60 9.40
N ILE A 117 1.42 -23.74 9.42
CA ILE A 117 -0.03 -23.80 9.71
C ILE A 117 -0.33 -23.15 11.06
N VAL A 118 0.47 -23.46 12.08
CA VAL A 118 0.30 -22.86 13.42
C VAL A 118 0.44 -21.35 13.38
N THR A 119 1.46 -20.82 12.70
CA THR A 119 1.65 -19.36 12.58
C THR A 119 0.49 -18.70 11.84
N LEU A 120 0.05 -19.26 10.71
CA LEU A 120 -1.00 -18.68 9.85
C LEU A 120 -2.39 -18.67 10.48
N LYS A 121 -2.63 -19.38 11.59
CA LYS A 121 -3.87 -19.21 12.38
C LYS A 121 -4.09 -17.77 12.84
N ASP A 122 -3.01 -17.01 12.99
CA ASP A 122 -3.03 -15.64 13.47
C ASP A 122 -2.93 -14.60 12.34
N VAL A 123 -3.00 -15.01 11.07
CA VAL A 123 -2.82 -14.10 9.91
C VAL A 123 -3.89 -12.99 9.83
N ASP A 124 -5.02 -13.16 10.50
CA ASP A 124 -6.07 -12.14 10.58
C ASP A 124 -5.85 -11.15 11.75
N LYS A 125 -4.75 -11.27 12.51
CA LYS A 125 -4.43 -10.39 13.63
C LYS A 125 -3.52 -9.24 13.18
N TRP A 126 -3.67 -8.08 13.83
CA TRP A 126 -2.94 -6.86 13.45
C TRP A 126 -1.43 -7.00 13.64
N SER A 127 -1.02 -7.53 14.79
CA SER A 127 0.37 -7.83 15.13
C SER A 127 0.70 -9.28 14.86
N PHE A 128 0.35 -9.77 13.66
CA PHE A 128 0.81 -11.06 13.16
C PHE A 128 2.34 -11.12 13.19
N ASP A 129 2.90 -12.19 13.76
CA ASP A 129 4.34 -12.36 13.87
C ASP A 129 4.90 -12.93 12.56
N VAL A 130 5.20 -12.02 11.62
CA VAL A 130 5.82 -12.34 10.33
C VAL A 130 7.20 -12.98 10.49
N PHE A 131 7.92 -12.69 11.57
CA PHE A 131 9.22 -13.30 11.81
C PHE A 131 9.08 -14.76 12.24
N ALA A 132 8.07 -15.08 13.05
CA ALA A 132 7.74 -16.46 13.38
C ALA A 132 7.30 -17.25 12.13
N LEU A 133 6.53 -16.63 11.23
CA LEU A 133 6.23 -17.24 9.92
C LEU A 133 7.51 -17.50 9.11
N ASN A 134 8.45 -16.53 9.08
CA ASN A 134 9.70 -16.69 8.35
C ASN A 134 10.55 -17.85 8.90
N GLU A 135 10.66 -17.97 10.22
CA GLU A 135 11.36 -19.08 10.86
C GLU A 135 10.66 -20.42 10.58
N ALA A 136 9.34 -20.49 10.76
CA ALA A 136 8.55 -21.70 10.56
C ALA A 136 8.55 -22.21 9.11
N SER A 137 8.70 -21.30 8.15
CA SER A 137 8.72 -21.61 6.72
C SER A 137 10.10 -21.93 6.16
N GLY A 138 11.15 -21.82 6.96
CA GLY A 138 12.53 -21.99 6.48
C GLY A 138 12.97 -20.84 5.58
N GLU A 139 12.70 -19.60 5.98
CA GLU A 139 13.00 -18.35 5.25
C GLU A 139 12.17 -18.13 3.97
N HIS A 140 10.92 -18.58 3.98
CA HIS A 140 9.98 -18.49 2.85
C HIS A 140 8.68 -17.75 3.21
N SER A 141 8.72 -16.75 4.10
CA SER A 141 7.49 -16.11 4.59
C SER A 141 6.66 -15.46 3.49
N LEU A 142 7.29 -14.90 2.46
CA LEU A 142 6.58 -14.21 1.39
C LEU A 142 5.84 -15.21 0.49
N LYS A 143 6.48 -16.32 0.14
CA LYS A 143 5.87 -17.41 -0.64
C LYS A 143 4.62 -17.95 0.03
N PHE A 144 4.71 -18.29 1.32
CA PHE A 144 3.56 -18.80 2.06
C PHE A 144 2.47 -17.75 2.26
N MET A 145 2.84 -16.48 2.49
CA MET A 145 1.85 -15.39 2.58
C MET A 145 1.11 -15.16 1.27
N ILE A 146 1.82 -15.13 0.14
CA ILE A 146 1.22 -15.01 -1.21
C ILE A 146 0.26 -16.17 -1.43
N TYR A 147 0.70 -17.41 -1.23
CA TYR A 147 -0.13 -18.58 -1.49
C TYR A 147 -1.38 -18.61 -0.59
N GLU A 148 -1.21 -18.29 0.70
CA GLU A 148 -2.32 -18.21 1.66
C GLU A 148 -3.38 -17.21 1.19
N LEU A 149 -2.98 -15.98 0.87
CA LEU A 149 -3.94 -14.94 0.49
C LEU A 149 -4.54 -15.19 -0.89
N PHE A 150 -3.77 -15.69 -1.86
CA PHE A 150 -4.29 -16.04 -3.19
C PHE A 150 -5.33 -17.17 -3.11
N THR A 151 -5.12 -18.13 -2.21
CA THR A 151 -6.07 -19.22 -1.96
C THR A 151 -7.29 -18.70 -1.22
N ARG A 152 -7.09 -17.94 -0.14
CA ARG A 152 -8.16 -17.44 0.74
C ARG A 152 -9.12 -16.50 0.03
N TYR A 153 -8.62 -15.64 -0.84
CA TYR A 153 -9.44 -14.75 -1.68
C TYR A 153 -9.96 -15.42 -2.96
N ASP A 154 -9.78 -16.75 -3.12
CA ASP A 154 -10.16 -17.54 -4.30
C ASP A 154 -9.59 -17.01 -5.64
N LEU A 155 -8.48 -16.24 -5.59
CA LEU A 155 -7.88 -15.56 -6.75
C LEU A 155 -7.33 -16.57 -7.75
N ILE A 156 -6.78 -17.69 -7.26
CA ILE A 156 -6.23 -18.76 -8.10
C ILE A 156 -7.32 -19.30 -9.03
N ASN A 157 -8.47 -19.67 -8.48
CA ASN A 157 -9.58 -20.21 -9.26
C ASN A 157 -10.22 -19.12 -10.12
N ARG A 158 -10.43 -17.93 -9.55
CA ARG A 158 -11.13 -16.82 -10.21
C ARG A 158 -10.43 -16.33 -11.47
N PHE A 159 -9.11 -16.23 -11.42
CA PHE A 159 -8.26 -15.75 -12.51
C PHE A 159 -7.54 -16.89 -13.24
N LYS A 160 -7.85 -18.15 -12.88
CA LYS A 160 -7.26 -19.35 -13.47
C LYS A 160 -5.74 -19.33 -13.42
N ILE A 161 -5.15 -18.90 -12.31
CA ILE A 161 -3.71 -18.79 -12.13
C ILE A 161 -3.15 -20.23 -12.05
N PRO A 162 -2.22 -20.63 -12.94
CA PRO A 162 -1.58 -21.93 -12.81
C PRO A 162 -0.78 -21.99 -11.51
N VAL A 163 -1.03 -23.00 -10.67
CA VAL A 163 -0.40 -23.08 -9.34
C VAL A 163 1.12 -23.22 -9.44
N SER A 164 1.61 -23.95 -10.44
CA SER A 164 3.04 -24.02 -10.74
C SER A 164 3.64 -22.64 -10.99
N CYS A 165 2.96 -21.79 -11.77
CA CYS A 165 3.42 -20.44 -12.03
C CYS A 165 3.45 -19.57 -10.78
N LEU A 166 2.46 -19.71 -9.89
CA LEU A 166 2.43 -18.98 -8.62
C LEU A 166 3.61 -19.36 -7.72
N ILE A 167 3.93 -20.65 -7.63
CA ILE A 167 5.07 -21.14 -6.85
C ILE A 167 6.38 -20.62 -7.44
N SER A 168 6.61 -20.83 -8.74
CA SER A 168 7.84 -20.40 -9.42
C SER A 168 8.03 -18.88 -9.34
N PHE A 169 6.96 -18.10 -9.53
CA PHE A 169 7.00 -16.65 -9.37
C PHE A 169 7.36 -16.24 -7.94
N ALA A 170 6.70 -16.81 -6.93
CA ALA A 170 6.95 -16.46 -5.53
C ALA A 170 8.39 -16.80 -5.10
N GLU A 171 8.94 -17.93 -5.55
CA GLU A 171 10.33 -18.32 -5.28
C GLU A 171 11.33 -17.37 -5.95
N ALA A 172 11.10 -17.00 -7.22
CA ALA A 172 11.93 -16.01 -7.92
C ALA A 172 11.85 -14.61 -7.27
N LEU A 173 10.68 -14.26 -6.71
CA LEU A 173 10.47 -13.01 -5.99
C LEU A 173 11.30 -12.99 -4.69
N GLU A 174 11.28 -14.07 -3.90
CA GLU A 174 12.10 -14.18 -2.68
C GLU A 174 13.61 -14.13 -2.97
N VAL A 175 14.05 -14.74 -4.08
CA VAL A 175 15.44 -14.67 -4.54
C VAL A 175 15.85 -13.22 -4.83
N GLY A 176 15.02 -12.44 -5.53
CA GLY A 176 15.35 -11.04 -5.81
C GLY A 176 15.29 -10.14 -4.58
N TYR A 177 14.40 -10.41 -3.60
CA TYR A 177 14.44 -9.74 -2.29
C TYR A 177 15.71 -10.06 -1.50
N SER A 178 16.27 -11.26 -1.67
CA SER A 178 17.49 -11.70 -0.98
C SER A 178 18.78 -11.24 -1.65
N LYS A 179 18.70 -10.67 -2.86
CA LYS A 179 19.84 -10.29 -3.72
C LYS A 179 20.89 -9.42 -3.01
N TYR A 180 20.43 -8.43 -2.23
CA TYR A 180 21.31 -7.47 -1.56
C TYR A 180 21.47 -7.71 -0.06
N LYS A 181 20.82 -8.75 0.49
CA LYS A 181 20.87 -9.14 1.91
C LYS A 181 20.55 -7.97 2.86
N ASN A 182 19.50 -7.23 2.52
CA ASN A 182 19.08 -6.05 3.26
C ASN A 182 18.58 -6.41 4.66
N PRO A 183 18.96 -5.66 5.71
CA PRO A 183 18.40 -5.83 7.04
C PRO A 183 16.89 -5.58 7.11
N TYR A 184 16.36 -4.56 6.43
CA TYR A 184 14.95 -4.17 6.47
C TYR A 184 14.20 -4.50 5.18
N HIS A 185 14.60 -3.93 4.03
CA HIS A 185 13.86 -4.07 2.77
C HIS A 185 14.14 -5.46 2.12
N ASN A 186 13.59 -6.51 2.71
CA ASN A 186 13.76 -7.92 2.34
C ASN A 186 12.41 -8.66 2.27
N LEU A 187 12.43 -9.98 2.04
CA LEU A 187 11.21 -10.77 1.84
C LEU A 187 10.29 -10.78 3.08
N ILE A 188 10.84 -10.59 4.27
CA ILE A 188 10.05 -10.56 5.52
C ILE A 188 9.23 -9.26 5.56
N HIS A 189 9.84 -8.14 5.14
CA HIS A 189 9.13 -6.86 5.06
C HIS A 189 8.01 -6.93 4.03
N ALA A 190 8.29 -7.46 2.83
CA ALA A 190 7.26 -7.67 1.81
C ALA A 190 6.10 -8.55 2.32
N ALA A 191 6.40 -9.61 3.09
CA ALA A 191 5.38 -10.46 3.70
C ALA A 191 4.56 -9.71 4.77
N ASP A 192 5.19 -8.85 5.58
CA ASP A 192 4.51 -8.03 6.60
C ASP A 192 3.57 -7.02 5.95
N VAL A 193 4.02 -6.31 4.92
CA VAL A 193 3.19 -5.34 4.18
C VAL A 193 2.03 -6.05 3.51
N THR A 194 2.27 -7.20 2.89
CA THR A 194 1.22 -8.03 2.25
C THR A 194 0.16 -8.49 3.24
N GLN A 195 0.57 -8.99 4.41
CA GLN A 195 -0.34 -9.38 5.49
C GLN A 195 -1.09 -8.17 6.08
N THR A 196 -0.42 -7.03 6.22
CA THR A 196 -1.00 -5.81 6.77
C THR A 196 -2.07 -5.23 5.85
N VAL A 197 -1.83 -5.24 4.53
CA VAL A 197 -2.84 -4.90 3.51
C VAL A 197 -4.06 -5.83 3.64
N HIS A 198 -3.84 -7.14 3.79
CA HIS A 198 -4.91 -8.11 4.06
C HIS A 198 -5.71 -7.74 5.31
N TYR A 199 -5.05 -7.49 6.44
CA TYR A 199 -5.70 -7.11 7.68
C TYR A 199 -6.55 -5.84 7.51
N ILE A 200 -6.00 -4.79 6.89
CA ILE A 200 -6.71 -3.53 6.67
C ILE A 200 -7.96 -3.81 5.82
N MET A 201 -7.84 -4.53 4.71
CA MET A 201 -8.99 -4.85 3.86
C MET A 201 -10.08 -5.63 4.61
N LEU A 202 -9.67 -6.60 5.43
CA LEU A 202 -10.55 -7.48 6.19
C LEU A 202 -11.29 -6.73 7.31
N HIS A 203 -10.55 -6.08 8.21
CA HIS A 203 -11.11 -5.48 9.44
C HIS A 203 -11.77 -4.12 9.22
N THR A 204 -11.44 -3.43 8.13
CA THR A 204 -12.18 -2.21 7.75
C THR A 204 -13.39 -2.49 6.87
N GLY A 205 -13.52 -3.72 6.35
CA GLY A 205 -14.56 -4.06 5.38
C GLY A 205 -14.32 -3.50 3.98
N ILE A 206 -13.17 -2.87 3.69
CA ILE A 206 -12.84 -2.36 2.35
C ILE A 206 -12.89 -3.45 1.27
N MET A 207 -12.63 -4.71 1.62
CA MET A 207 -12.79 -5.81 0.68
C MET A 207 -14.20 -5.91 0.06
N HIS A 208 -15.25 -5.43 0.74
CA HIS A 208 -16.63 -5.39 0.21
C HIS A 208 -16.86 -4.28 -0.84
N TRP A 209 -15.96 -3.30 -0.90
CA TRP A 209 -15.98 -2.20 -1.86
C TRP A 209 -15.11 -2.47 -3.10
N LEU A 210 -14.13 -3.37 -2.97
CA LEU A 210 -13.20 -3.74 -4.01
C LEU A 210 -13.76 -4.88 -4.90
N THR A 211 -13.39 -4.87 -6.17
CA THR A 211 -13.59 -6.01 -7.07
C THR A 211 -12.50 -7.06 -6.85
N GLU A 212 -12.72 -8.29 -7.33
CA GLU A 212 -11.73 -9.37 -7.25
C GLU A 212 -10.40 -9.00 -7.95
N LEU A 213 -10.46 -8.21 -9.05
CA LEU A 213 -9.26 -7.75 -9.76
C LEU A 213 -8.49 -6.71 -8.95
N GLU A 214 -9.22 -5.82 -8.25
CA GLU A 214 -8.62 -4.83 -7.35
C GLU A 214 -8.00 -5.51 -6.11
N ILE A 215 -8.63 -6.57 -5.57
CA ILE A 215 -8.04 -7.38 -4.49
C ILE A 215 -6.77 -8.10 -4.97
N LEU A 216 -6.80 -8.71 -6.17
CA LEU A 216 -5.60 -9.29 -6.78
C LEU A 216 -4.50 -8.23 -6.93
N ALA A 217 -4.84 -7.04 -7.42
CA ALA A 217 -3.89 -5.93 -7.55
C ALA A 217 -3.31 -5.49 -6.19
N MET A 218 -4.12 -5.39 -5.13
CA MET A 218 -3.65 -5.02 -3.78
C MET A 218 -2.61 -6.01 -3.25
N VAL A 219 -2.94 -7.30 -3.27
CA VAL A 219 -2.05 -8.35 -2.74
C VAL A 219 -0.79 -8.45 -3.60
N PHE A 220 -0.93 -8.38 -4.92
CA PHE A 220 0.20 -8.43 -5.85
C PHE A 220 1.12 -7.22 -5.69
N ALA A 221 0.58 -5.99 -5.63
CA ALA A 221 1.38 -4.78 -5.45
C ALA A 221 2.14 -4.81 -4.12
N ALA A 222 1.49 -5.19 -3.02
CA ALA A 222 2.13 -5.33 -1.72
C ALA A 222 3.30 -6.34 -1.74
N ALA A 223 3.12 -7.47 -2.42
CA ALA A 223 4.15 -8.50 -2.51
C ALA A 223 5.39 -8.05 -3.30
N ILE A 224 5.26 -7.12 -4.26
CA ILE A 224 6.36 -6.71 -5.14
C ILE A 224 6.93 -5.32 -4.86
N HIS A 225 6.34 -4.56 -3.93
CA HIS A 225 6.54 -3.10 -3.86
C HIS A 225 8.01 -2.67 -3.66
N ASP A 226 8.84 -3.56 -3.11
CA ASP A 226 10.26 -3.36 -2.81
C ASP A 226 11.19 -4.38 -3.50
N TYR A 227 10.70 -5.03 -4.56
CA TYR A 227 11.41 -6.11 -5.19
C TYR A 227 12.81 -5.69 -5.72
N GLU A 228 13.86 -6.40 -5.31
CA GLU A 228 15.27 -6.05 -5.56
C GLU A 228 15.74 -4.69 -4.98
N HIS A 229 15.17 -4.24 -3.87
CA HIS A 229 15.68 -3.07 -3.15
C HIS A 229 17.18 -3.20 -2.82
N THR A 230 17.96 -2.12 -2.93
CA THR A 230 19.44 -2.15 -2.85
C THR A 230 20.00 -1.92 -1.45
N GLY A 231 19.11 -1.72 -0.48
CA GLY A 231 19.47 -1.34 0.88
C GLY A 231 19.93 0.12 0.98
N THR A 232 19.60 0.94 -0.02
CA THR A 232 19.98 2.36 -0.10
C THR A 232 18.86 3.18 -0.72
N THR A 233 18.76 4.44 -0.34
CA THR A 233 17.67 5.35 -0.75
C THR A 233 17.78 5.82 -2.21
N ASN A 234 16.66 6.29 -2.76
CA ASN A 234 16.61 7.01 -4.06
C ASN A 234 17.66 8.14 -4.14
N ASN A 235 17.85 8.91 -3.05
CA ASN A 235 18.83 9.98 -3.03
C ASN A 235 20.28 9.46 -3.14
N PHE A 236 20.61 8.35 -2.49
CA PHE A 236 21.92 7.71 -2.64
C PHE A 236 22.16 7.30 -4.10
N HIS A 237 21.17 6.67 -4.74
CA HIS A 237 21.22 6.30 -6.16
C HIS A 237 21.48 7.48 -7.11
N ILE A 238 20.84 8.63 -6.84
CA ILE A 238 21.01 9.87 -7.61
C ILE A 238 22.40 10.47 -7.37
N GLN A 239 22.85 10.57 -6.11
CA GLN A 239 24.15 11.16 -5.79
C GLN A 239 25.32 10.35 -6.35
N THR A 240 25.19 9.02 -6.36
CA THR A 240 26.19 8.11 -6.91
C THR A 240 26.06 7.89 -8.42
N ARG A 241 25.03 8.44 -9.06
CA ARG A 241 24.74 8.26 -10.50
C ARG A 241 24.69 6.80 -10.92
N SER A 242 24.07 5.97 -10.08
CA SER A 242 23.87 4.55 -10.36
C SER A 242 23.13 4.34 -11.69
N ASP A 243 23.31 3.16 -12.29
CA ASP A 243 22.63 2.81 -13.55
C ASP A 243 21.10 2.90 -13.45
N VAL A 244 20.54 2.54 -12.30
CA VAL A 244 19.10 2.59 -12.04
C VAL A 244 18.60 4.05 -12.00
N ALA A 245 19.37 4.97 -11.41
CA ALA A 245 19.04 6.40 -11.41
C ALA A 245 19.08 7.00 -12.82
N LEU A 246 20.09 6.63 -13.61
CA LEU A 246 20.21 7.06 -15.00
C LEU A 246 19.06 6.50 -15.86
N LEU A 247 18.69 5.24 -15.67
CA LEU A 247 17.59 4.60 -16.37
C LEU A 247 16.24 5.28 -16.11
N TYR A 248 15.96 5.62 -14.84
CA TYR A 248 14.69 6.23 -14.43
C TYR A 248 14.74 7.76 -14.30
N ASN A 249 15.82 8.39 -14.77
CA ASN A 249 15.98 9.84 -14.84
C ASN A 249 15.68 10.54 -13.49
N ASP A 250 16.22 9.99 -12.41
CA ASP A 250 16.11 10.50 -11.03
C ASP A 250 14.68 10.61 -10.48
N ARG A 251 13.70 9.91 -11.07
CA ARG A 251 12.29 9.94 -10.63
C ARG A 251 11.87 8.58 -10.08
N SER A 252 11.51 8.54 -8.79
CA SER A 252 11.02 7.34 -8.08
C SER A 252 11.81 6.10 -8.51
N VAL A 253 13.14 6.19 -8.32
CA VAL A 253 14.13 5.36 -9.01
C VAL A 253 13.93 3.89 -8.65
N LEU A 254 13.78 3.62 -7.35
CA LEU A 254 13.57 2.29 -6.80
C LEU A 254 12.16 1.80 -7.11
N GLU A 255 11.13 2.62 -6.94
CA GLU A 255 9.73 2.22 -7.13
C GLU A 255 9.46 1.85 -8.60
N ASN A 256 10.05 2.57 -9.55
CA ASN A 256 10.03 2.17 -10.96
C ASN A 256 10.78 0.86 -11.19
N HIS A 257 11.92 0.65 -10.52
CA HIS A 257 12.69 -0.60 -10.60
C HIS A 257 11.86 -1.80 -10.11
N HIS A 258 11.26 -1.70 -8.93
CA HIS A 258 10.46 -2.76 -8.30
C HIS A 258 9.37 -3.28 -9.24
N VAL A 259 8.57 -2.37 -9.79
CA VAL A 259 7.50 -2.73 -10.73
C VAL A 259 8.08 -3.29 -12.03
N SER A 260 9.05 -2.62 -12.64
CA SER A 260 9.64 -3.04 -13.92
C SER A 260 10.27 -4.44 -13.82
N ALA A 261 11.02 -4.70 -12.75
CA ALA A 261 11.69 -5.98 -12.52
C ALA A 261 10.69 -7.11 -12.22
N ALA A 262 9.68 -6.88 -11.39
CA ALA A 262 8.65 -7.88 -11.10
C ALA A 262 7.85 -8.30 -12.34
N TYR A 263 7.48 -7.34 -13.21
CA TYR A 263 6.83 -7.68 -14.48
C TYR A 263 7.76 -8.33 -15.50
N ARG A 264 9.07 -8.10 -15.39
CA ARG A 264 10.06 -8.77 -16.23
C ARG A 264 10.21 -10.25 -15.86
N LEU A 265 10.09 -10.62 -14.59
CA LEU A 265 10.01 -12.03 -14.18
C LEU A 265 8.90 -12.75 -14.93
N MET A 266 7.71 -12.13 -15.03
CA MET A 266 6.55 -12.71 -15.70
C MET A 266 6.65 -12.74 -17.24
N GLN A 267 7.78 -12.32 -17.84
CA GLN A 267 8.03 -12.57 -19.26
C GLN A 267 8.38 -14.04 -19.52
N GLU A 268 8.95 -14.72 -18.52
CA GLU A 268 9.09 -16.18 -18.57
C GLU A 268 7.74 -16.82 -18.29
N GLU A 269 7.28 -17.68 -19.20
CA GLU A 269 5.93 -18.28 -19.15
C GLU A 269 5.69 -19.07 -17.86
N GLU A 270 6.74 -19.73 -17.35
CA GLU A 270 6.72 -20.48 -16.09
C GLU A 270 6.48 -19.59 -14.86
N MET A 271 6.72 -18.29 -14.93
CA MET A 271 6.50 -17.34 -13.83
C MET A 271 5.31 -16.40 -14.08
N ASN A 272 4.61 -16.55 -15.20
CA ASN A 272 3.54 -15.63 -15.57
C ASN A 272 2.22 -15.95 -14.85
N VAL A 273 2.09 -15.45 -13.62
CA VAL A 273 0.85 -15.61 -12.82
C VAL A 273 -0.37 -14.91 -13.42
N LEU A 274 -0.19 -14.05 -14.42
CA LEU A 274 -1.25 -13.28 -15.07
C LEU A 274 -1.62 -13.81 -16.47
N ILE A 275 -1.07 -14.97 -16.87
CA ILE A 275 -1.18 -15.51 -18.24
C ILE A 275 -2.62 -15.66 -18.75
N ASN A 276 -3.56 -15.96 -17.86
CA ASN A 276 -4.96 -16.22 -18.20
C ASN A 276 -5.89 -15.00 -18.05
N LEU A 277 -5.34 -13.82 -17.73
CA LEU A 277 -6.13 -12.59 -17.71
C LEU A 277 -6.55 -12.17 -19.12
N SER A 278 -7.72 -11.54 -19.22
CA SER A 278 -8.09 -10.84 -20.45
C SER A 278 -7.16 -9.64 -20.67
N LYS A 279 -7.08 -9.16 -21.92
CA LYS A 279 -6.24 -7.99 -22.24
C LYS A 279 -6.65 -6.74 -21.46
N ASP A 280 -7.96 -6.56 -21.23
CA ASP A 280 -8.48 -5.43 -20.45
C ASP A 280 -8.16 -5.61 -18.96
N ASP A 281 -8.39 -6.79 -18.38
CA ASP A 281 -8.06 -7.06 -16.97
C ASP A 281 -6.55 -6.92 -16.70
N TRP A 282 -5.70 -7.39 -17.62
CA TRP A 282 -4.25 -7.25 -17.50
C TRP A 282 -3.82 -5.78 -17.50
N ARG A 283 -4.40 -4.97 -18.40
CA ARG A 283 -4.12 -3.52 -18.47
C ARG A 283 -4.57 -2.82 -17.20
N ASP A 284 -5.79 -3.11 -16.74
CA ASP A 284 -6.38 -2.45 -15.59
C ASP A 284 -5.63 -2.82 -14.30
N LEU A 285 -5.29 -4.11 -14.11
CA LEU A 285 -4.43 -4.55 -13.01
C LEU A 285 -3.06 -3.88 -13.07
N ARG A 286 -2.43 -3.83 -14.25
CA ARG A 286 -1.11 -3.21 -14.40
C ARG A 286 -1.12 -1.73 -14.03
N ASN A 287 -2.15 -0.99 -14.44
CA ASN A 287 -2.29 0.42 -14.11
C ASN A 287 -2.43 0.61 -12.58
N LEU A 288 -3.28 -0.19 -11.93
CA LEU A 288 -3.45 -0.14 -10.48
C LEU A 288 -2.14 -0.45 -9.73
N VAL A 289 -1.44 -1.51 -10.12
CA VAL A 289 -0.18 -1.92 -9.49
C VAL A 289 0.91 -0.85 -9.67
N ILE A 290 1.05 -0.27 -10.86
CA ILE A 290 2.00 0.82 -11.10
C ILE A 290 1.67 2.02 -10.20
N GLU A 291 0.40 2.43 -10.13
CA GLU A 291 0.00 3.59 -9.32
C GLU A 291 0.26 3.36 -7.83
N MET A 292 -0.08 2.16 -7.32
CA MET A 292 0.13 1.81 -5.92
C MET A 292 1.61 1.78 -5.54
N VAL A 293 2.44 1.05 -6.29
CA VAL A 293 3.86 0.92 -5.96
C VAL A 293 4.60 2.26 -6.14
N LEU A 294 4.30 3.05 -7.18
CA LEU A 294 4.90 4.39 -7.29
C LEU A 294 4.45 5.33 -6.17
N SER A 295 3.32 5.04 -5.50
CA SER A 295 2.85 5.82 -4.37
C SER A 295 3.51 5.48 -3.05
N THR A 296 4.33 4.42 -2.97
CA THR A 296 5.15 4.13 -1.76
C THR A 296 6.40 5.01 -1.70
N ASP A 297 6.74 5.74 -2.77
CA ASP A 297 7.80 6.75 -2.76
C ASP A 297 7.52 7.81 -1.69
N MET A 298 8.30 7.78 -0.62
CA MET A 298 8.17 8.66 0.54
C MET A 298 8.31 10.15 0.20
N SER A 299 8.92 10.52 -0.94
CA SER A 299 8.97 11.91 -1.41
C SER A 299 7.59 12.45 -1.82
N GLY A 300 6.67 11.56 -2.20
CA GLY A 300 5.28 11.85 -2.54
C GLY A 300 4.33 11.94 -1.34
N HIS A 301 4.75 11.46 -0.16
CA HIS A 301 3.91 11.26 1.02
C HIS A 301 2.97 12.45 1.34
N PHE A 302 3.52 13.65 1.56
CA PHE A 302 2.70 14.81 1.94
C PHE A 302 1.74 15.24 0.84
N GLN A 303 2.10 15.04 -0.43
CA GLN A 303 1.25 15.36 -1.56
C GLN A 303 0.10 14.35 -1.65
N GLN A 304 0.35 13.07 -1.42
CA GLN A 304 -0.66 12.01 -1.35
C GLN A 304 -1.66 12.29 -0.21
N ILE A 305 -1.17 12.52 1.02
CA ILE A 305 -1.99 12.85 2.20
C ILE A 305 -2.88 14.06 1.93
N LYS A 306 -2.33 15.13 1.34
CA LYS A 306 -3.07 16.34 1.00
C LYS A 306 -4.15 16.08 -0.05
N ASN A 307 -3.83 15.31 -1.08
CA ASN A 307 -4.77 15.00 -2.16
C ASN A 307 -5.97 14.22 -1.64
N ILE A 308 -5.74 13.19 -0.83
CA ILE A 308 -6.83 12.37 -0.27
C ILE A 308 -7.66 13.16 0.73
N ARG A 309 -7.02 13.97 1.60
CA ARG A 309 -7.75 14.86 2.52
C ARG A 309 -8.67 15.83 1.78
N ASN A 310 -8.24 16.35 0.62
CA ASN A 310 -9.10 17.19 -0.21
C ASN A 310 -10.25 16.40 -0.83
N SER A 311 -10.00 15.18 -1.32
CA SER A 311 -11.05 14.28 -1.86
C SER A 311 -12.09 13.90 -0.80
N LEU A 312 -11.69 13.76 0.47
CA LEU A 312 -12.61 13.54 1.58
C LEU A 312 -13.60 14.69 1.79
N GLN A 313 -13.29 15.91 1.35
CA GLN A 313 -14.17 17.06 1.46
C GLN A 313 -15.12 17.21 0.26
N GLN A 314 -14.83 16.52 -0.85
CA GLN A 314 -15.65 16.59 -2.07
C GLN A 314 -16.84 15.61 -2.02
N PRO A 315 -17.95 15.97 -2.70
CA PRO A 315 -19.14 15.12 -2.78
C PRO A 315 -18.98 13.95 -3.76
N GLU A 316 -18.03 14.00 -4.70
CA GLU A 316 -17.83 12.95 -5.72
C GLU A 316 -17.27 11.62 -5.16
N GLY A 317 -16.97 11.54 -3.85
CA GLY A 317 -16.38 10.36 -3.22
C GLY A 317 -14.85 10.32 -3.37
N ILE A 318 -14.22 9.27 -2.83
CA ILE A 318 -12.76 9.06 -2.98
C ILE A 318 -12.53 8.12 -4.17
N ASP A 319 -11.51 8.46 -4.96
CA ASP A 319 -11.01 7.62 -6.03
C ASP A 319 -10.42 6.29 -5.51
N LYS A 320 -10.81 5.18 -6.14
CA LYS A 320 -10.39 3.82 -5.74
C LYS A 320 -8.88 3.63 -5.75
N ALA A 321 -8.21 4.02 -6.83
CA ALA A 321 -6.78 3.81 -6.99
C ALA A 321 -5.98 4.61 -5.93
N LYS A 322 -6.42 5.82 -5.60
CA LYS A 322 -5.84 6.62 -4.50
C LYS A 322 -6.07 6.01 -3.12
N THR A 323 -7.26 5.45 -2.86
CA THR A 323 -7.52 4.74 -1.59
C THR A 323 -6.65 3.50 -1.47
N MET A 324 -6.56 2.69 -2.54
CA MET A 324 -5.71 1.51 -2.61
C MET A 324 -4.24 1.86 -2.38
N SER A 325 -3.77 2.94 -3.00
CA SER A 325 -2.42 3.49 -2.80
C SER A 325 -2.17 3.95 -1.36
N LEU A 326 -3.16 4.56 -0.70
CA LEU A 326 -3.05 4.93 0.72
C LEU A 326 -3.00 3.70 1.63
N ILE A 327 -3.77 2.65 1.33
CA ILE A 327 -3.75 1.40 2.10
C ILE A 327 -2.36 0.75 2.00
N LEU A 328 -1.80 0.64 0.80
CA LEU A 328 -0.45 0.09 0.62
C LEU A 328 0.59 0.96 1.35
N HIS A 329 0.53 2.29 1.16
CA HIS A 329 1.44 3.23 1.83
C HIS A 329 1.37 3.15 3.36
N ALA A 330 0.16 3.03 3.92
CA ALA A 330 -0.04 2.89 5.36
C ALA A 330 0.46 1.54 5.89
N ALA A 331 0.31 0.46 5.10
CA ALA A 331 0.82 -0.86 5.43
C ALA A 331 2.35 -0.91 5.43
N ASP A 332 2.99 -0.26 4.46
CA ASP A 332 4.44 -0.12 4.34
C ASP A 332 5.06 0.55 5.57
N ILE A 333 4.47 1.66 6.02
CA ILE A 333 4.93 2.39 7.21
C ILE A 333 4.27 1.92 8.53
N SER A 334 3.71 0.72 8.56
CA SER A 334 2.83 0.28 9.67
C SER A 334 3.55 -0.17 10.93
N HIS A 335 4.85 -0.47 10.88
CA HIS A 335 5.56 -1.08 12.00
C HIS A 335 5.45 -0.30 13.34
N PRO A 336 5.35 1.05 13.39
CA PRO A 336 5.15 1.79 14.64
C PRO A 336 3.74 1.64 15.24
N ALA A 337 2.80 1.12 14.45
CA ALA A 337 1.45 0.76 14.89
C ALA A 337 1.33 -0.74 15.24
N LYS A 338 2.39 -1.55 15.14
CA LYS A 338 2.42 -2.97 15.57
C LYS A 338 2.84 -3.08 17.04
N SER A 339 2.73 -4.28 17.64
CA SER A 339 3.22 -4.54 19.00
C SER A 339 4.67 -4.08 19.20
N TRP A 340 5.03 -3.66 20.42
CA TRP A 340 6.36 -3.13 20.72
C TRP A 340 7.50 -4.06 20.27
N GLN A 341 7.34 -5.38 20.45
CA GLN A 341 8.36 -6.35 20.05
C GLN A 341 8.62 -6.34 18.54
N LEU A 342 7.56 -6.35 17.73
CA LEU A 342 7.66 -6.27 16.27
C LEU A 342 8.19 -4.91 15.84
N HIS A 343 7.62 -3.84 16.39
CA HIS A 343 8.03 -2.47 16.08
C HIS A 343 9.52 -2.27 16.36
N TYR A 344 9.99 -2.64 17.55
CA TYR A 344 11.38 -2.44 17.94
C TYR A 344 12.33 -3.23 17.04
N ARG A 345 11.98 -4.49 16.70
CA ARG A 345 12.77 -5.31 15.77
C ARG A 345 12.87 -4.66 14.39
N TRP A 346 11.75 -4.18 13.85
CA TRP A 346 11.73 -3.46 12.58
C TRP A 346 12.53 -2.16 12.62
N THR A 347 12.39 -1.36 13.68
CA THR A 347 13.18 -0.14 13.87
C THR A 347 14.68 -0.45 13.85
N MET A 348 15.12 -1.48 14.59
CA MET A 348 16.55 -1.83 14.63
C MET A 348 17.06 -2.33 13.28
N ALA A 349 16.26 -3.09 12.53
CA ALA A 349 16.60 -3.50 11.17
C ALA A 349 16.74 -2.30 10.23
N LEU A 350 15.79 -1.35 10.26
CA LEU A 350 15.84 -0.15 9.43
C LEU A 350 17.04 0.74 9.77
N MET A 351 17.34 0.92 11.05
CA MET A 351 18.52 1.68 11.48
C MET A 351 19.82 1.04 11.02
N GLU A 352 19.95 -0.30 11.12
CA GLU A 352 21.14 -0.98 10.61
C GLU A 352 21.29 -0.77 9.10
N GLU A 353 20.20 -0.80 8.34
CA GLU A 353 20.25 -0.54 6.90
C GLU A 353 20.68 0.90 6.58
N PHE A 354 20.15 1.90 7.29
CA PHE A 354 20.61 3.29 7.16
C PHE A 354 22.08 3.45 7.55
N PHE A 355 22.54 2.75 8.58
CA PHE A 355 23.95 2.79 8.97
C PHE A 355 24.87 2.14 7.93
N LEU A 356 24.44 1.05 7.29
CA LEU A 356 25.16 0.46 6.16
C LEU A 356 25.21 1.40 4.95
N GLN A 357 24.14 2.17 4.69
CA GLN A 357 24.21 3.24 3.68
C GLN A 357 25.23 4.31 4.11
N GLY A 358 25.21 4.75 5.36
CA GLY A 358 26.16 5.74 5.87
C GLY A 358 27.61 5.29 5.74
N ASP A 359 27.90 4.02 6.03
CA ASP A 359 29.25 3.46 5.84
C ASP A 359 29.67 3.53 4.36
N LYS A 360 28.77 3.19 3.42
CA LYS A 360 29.01 3.35 1.97
C LYS A 360 29.23 4.81 1.59
N GLU A 361 28.47 5.74 2.16
CA GLU A 361 28.65 7.18 1.93
C GLU A 361 30.03 7.64 2.39
N ALA A 362 30.47 7.20 3.57
CA ALA A 362 31.81 7.51 4.09
C ALA A 362 32.93 6.94 3.19
N GLU A 363 32.80 5.70 2.72
CA GLU A 363 33.74 5.07 1.79
C GLU A 363 33.87 5.84 0.46
N LEU A 364 32.75 6.38 -0.03
CA LEU A 364 32.69 7.18 -1.25
C LEU A 364 33.07 8.66 -1.05
N GLY A 365 33.39 9.08 0.18
CA GLY A 365 33.67 10.48 0.51
C GLY A 365 32.45 11.40 0.39
N LEU A 366 31.24 10.85 0.47
CA LEU A 366 29.98 11.59 0.48
C LEU A 366 29.65 12.07 1.90
N PRO A 367 28.92 13.19 2.05
CA PRO A 367 28.36 13.55 3.35
C PRO A 367 27.33 12.50 3.78
N PHE A 368 27.30 12.18 5.07
CA PHE A 368 26.27 11.30 5.61
C PHE A 368 24.87 11.86 5.35
N SER A 369 24.00 11.02 4.80
CA SER A 369 22.58 11.27 4.76
C SER A 369 22.03 11.35 6.20
N PRO A 370 20.93 12.09 6.42
CA PRO A 370 20.29 12.12 7.72
C PRO A 370 19.98 10.71 8.23
N LEU A 371 20.16 10.48 9.54
CA LEU A 371 19.98 9.19 10.22
C LEU A 371 20.94 8.06 9.81
N CYS A 372 21.87 8.29 8.87
CA CYS A 372 22.78 7.26 8.37
C CYS A 372 24.10 7.19 9.16
N ASP A 373 24.38 8.16 10.05
CA ASP A 373 25.56 8.09 10.93
C ASP A 373 25.24 7.37 12.25
N ARG A 374 25.74 6.14 12.39
CA ARG A 374 25.58 5.31 13.60
C ARG A 374 26.12 5.94 14.89
N LYS A 375 26.97 6.97 14.82
CA LYS A 375 27.56 7.63 16.00
C LYS A 375 26.75 8.80 16.52
N SER A 376 26.00 9.48 15.64
CA SER A 376 25.25 10.69 16.00
C SER A 376 23.73 10.49 15.97
N THR A 377 23.24 9.41 15.37
CA THR A 377 21.81 9.16 15.23
C THR A 377 21.14 8.91 16.57
N MET A 378 20.10 9.69 16.83
CA MET A 378 19.28 9.66 18.03
C MET A 378 18.00 8.87 17.76
N VAL A 379 18.10 7.54 17.81
CA VAL A 379 17.04 6.62 17.35
C VAL A 379 15.69 6.91 18.02
N ALA A 380 15.66 7.04 19.35
CA ALA A 380 14.43 7.24 20.09
C ALA A 380 13.71 8.54 19.71
N GLN A 381 14.44 9.66 19.59
CA GLN A 381 13.84 10.93 19.16
C GLN A 381 13.37 10.89 17.70
N SER A 382 14.11 10.22 16.82
CA SER A 382 13.70 10.05 15.42
C SER A 382 12.41 9.25 15.30
N GLN A 383 12.24 8.17 16.07
CA GLN A 383 11.00 7.38 16.06
C GLN A 383 9.80 8.17 16.61
N ILE A 384 9.97 8.97 17.67
CA ILE A 384 8.90 9.87 18.16
C ILE A 384 8.48 10.85 17.06
N GLY A 385 9.44 11.47 16.36
CA GLY A 385 9.14 12.37 15.25
C GLY A 385 8.44 11.67 14.09
N PHE A 386 8.91 10.47 13.71
CA PHE A 386 8.29 9.69 12.64
C PHE A 386 6.83 9.34 12.97
N ILE A 387 6.55 8.92 14.22
CA ILE A 387 5.18 8.66 14.67
C ILE A 387 4.31 9.91 14.54
N ASP A 388 4.75 11.03 15.10
CA ASP A 388 3.96 12.27 15.21
C ASP A 388 3.66 12.92 13.85
N PHE A 389 4.63 12.88 12.93
CA PHE A 389 4.56 13.65 11.70
C PHE A 389 4.18 12.82 10.48
N ILE A 390 4.33 11.50 10.52
CA ILE A 390 4.09 10.61 9.37
C ILE A 390 3.04 9.56 9.71
N VAL A 391 3.28 8.71 10.72
CA VAL A 391 2.45 7.52 10.99
C VAL A 391 1.06 7.91 11.47
N GLU A 392 0.95 8.70 12.54
CA GLU A 392 -0.33 9.09 13.13
C GLU A 392 -1.23 9.84 12.13
N PRO A 393 -0.73 10.84 11.37
CA PRO A 393 -1.53 11.49 10.32
C PRO A 393 -1.99 10.54 9.21
N THR A 394 -1.18 9.53 8.85
CA THR A 394 -1.51 8.54 7.81
C THR A 394 -2.64 7.62 8.27
N PHE A 395 -2.50 7.02 9.46
CA PHE A 395 -3.51 6.11 10.00
C PHE A 395 -4.81 6.83 10.35
N SER A 396 -4.75 8.09 10.80
CA SER A 396 -5.94 8.93 10.95
C SER A 396 -6.65 9.10 9.61
N LEU A 397 -5.92 9.47 8.54
CA LEU A 397 -6.51 9.68 7.23
C LEU A 397 -7.07 8.39 6.62
N LEU A 398 -6.36 7.26 6.80
CA LEU A 398 -6.82 5.93 6.39
C LEU A 398 -8.15 5.60 7.06
N THR A 399 -8.24 5.80 8.38
CA THR A 399 -9.45 5.53 9.14
C THR A 399 -10.60 6.41 8.65
N ASP A 400 -10.40 7.72 8.52
CA ASP A 400 -11.43 8.65 8.01
C ASP A 400 -11.89 8.26 6.59
N SER A 401 -10.97 7.78 5.76
CA SER A 401 -11.28 7.29 4.40
C SER A 401 -12.10 6.01 4.43
N THR A 402 -11.73 5.05 5.28
CA THR A 402 -12.49 3.80 5.45
C THR A 402 -13.89 4.06 6.00
N GLU A 403 -14.04 4.94 6.99
CA GLU A 403 -15.34 5.35 7.55
C GLU A 403 -16.23 5.97 6.47
N LYS A 404 -15.71 6.90 5.66
CA LYS A 404 -16.47 7.55 4.58
C LYS A 404 -16.95 6.56 3.51
N ILE A 405 -16.17 5.51 3.24
CA ILE A 405 -16.49 4.50 2.21
C ILE A 405 -17.48 3.46 2.74
N ILE A 406 -17.26 2.97 3.96
CA ILE A 406 -17.90 1.73 4.46
C ILE A 406 -19.18 2.00 5.24
N ILE A 407 -19.28 3.09 6.01
CA ILE A 407 -20.50 3.42 6.77
C ILE A 407 -21.75 3.46 5.87
N PRO A 408 -21.73 4.13 4.68
CA PRO A 408 -22.88 4.12 3.79
C PRO A 408 -23.27 2.73 3.29
N LEU A 409 -22.29 1.84 3.07
CA LEU A 409 -22.54 0.46 2.63
C LEU A 409 -23.19 -0.37 3.75
N ILE A 410 -22.75 -0.21 4.99
CA ILE A 410 -23.35 -0.86 6.17
C ILE A 410 -24.81 -0.40 6.33
N GLU A 411 -25.06 0.89 6.22
CA GLU A 411 -26.41 1.46 6.33
C GLU A 411 -27.35 0.99 5.21
N GLU A 412 -26.84 0.85 3.98
CA GLU A 412 -27.61 0.36 2.83
C GLU A 412 -27.97 -1.13 3.01
N ALA A 413 -27.01 -1.97 3.42
CA ALA A 413 -27.24 -3.39 3.68
C ALA A 413 -28.26 -3.62 4.81
N SER A 414 -28.21 -2.80 5.86
CA SER A 414 -29.15 -2.89 6.98
C SER A 414 -30.60 -2.57 6.58
N LYS A 415 -30.80 -1.67 5.61
CA LYS A 415 -32.13 -1.27 5.10
C LYS A 415 -32.75 -2.35 4.21
N THR A 416 -31.93 -3.09 3.45
CA THR A 416 -32.43 -4.16 2.58
C THR A 416 -33.00 -5.34 3.36
N ASP A 417 -32.39 -5.69 4.50
CA ASP A 417 -32.87 -6.77 5.38
C ASP A 417 -34.20 -6.44 6.07
N THR A 418 -34.54 -5.16 6.22
CA THR A 418 -35.85 -4.75 6.77
C THR A 418 -36.96 -4.72 5.73
N SER A 419 -36.64 -4.60 4.44
CA SER A 419 -37.62 -4.52 3.34
C SER A 419 -38.12 -5.86 2.81
N SER A 420 -37.46 -6.98 3.16
CA SER A 420 -37.80 -8.34 2.72
C SER A 420 -38.71 -9.11 3.69
N TYR A 421 -39.04 -8.56 4.86
CA TYR A 421 -39.98 -9.18 5.80
C TYR A 421 -41.44 -8.81 5.54
N GLY A 422 -41.91 -9.27 4.37
CA GLY A 422 -43.32 -9.41 4.02
C GLY A 422 -43.69 -10.86 3.68
N ALA A 423 -42.93 -11.88 4.13
CA ALA A 423 -43.36 -13.29 4.07
C ALA A 423 -42.51 -14.18 5.01
N SER A 424 -43.13 -14.59 6.11
CA SER A 424 -42.92 -15.81 6.91
C SER A 424 -41.65 -16.65 6.65
N ARG A 425 -40.68 -16.58 7.57
CA ARG A 425 -40.28 -17.68 8.48
C ARG A 425 -39.11 -17.23 9.36
N ARG A 426 -39.38 -16.96 10.64
CA ARG A 426 -38.36 -17.04 11.69
C ARG A 426 -37.87 -18.49 11.76
N SER A 427 -36.75 -18.82 11.11
CA SER A 427 -35.94 -19.93 11.59
C SER A 427 -35.08 -19.39 12.72
N ASN A 428 -35.44 -19.76 13.96
CA ASN A 428 -34.50 -19.78 15.06
C ASN A 428 -33.32 -20.68 14.66
N MET A 429 -32.27 -20.09 14.09
CA MET A 429 -30.97 -20.76 14.00
C MET A 429 -30.26 -20.46 15.32
N LYS A 430 -30.70 -21.16 16.37
CA LYS A 430 -29.82 -21.49 17.49
C LYS A 430 -28.57 -22.11 16.87
N GLY A 431 -27.40 -21.55 17.19
CA GLY A 431 -26.11 -22.07 16.76
C GLY A 431 -26.10 -23.59 16.89
N THR A 432 -26.02 -24.25 15.75
CA THR A 432 -25.76 -25.69 15.74
C THR A 432 -24.27 -25.80 16.02
N MET A 433 -23.92 -26.29 17.21
CA MET A 433 -22.56 -26.72 17.47
C MET A 433 -22.25 -27.82 16.48
N ASN A 434 -21.42 -27.51 15.49
CA ASN A 434 -20.74 -28.51 14.69
C ASN A 434 -19.27 -28.09 14.59
N ASP A 435 -18.45 -28.90 15.26
CA ASP A 435 -17.00 -28.98 15.16
C ASP A 435 -16.17 -27.71 15.44
N GLY A 436 -15.99 -27.39 16.73
CA GLY A 436 -14.76 -26.88 17.35
C GLY A 436 -14.04 -25.63 16.79
N THR A 437 -14.53 -24.99 15.73
CA THR A 437 -13.87 -23.88 15.03
C THR A 437 -14.78 -22.68 15.03
N TYR A 438 -14.47 -21.72 15.91
CA TYR A 438 -15.07 -20.39 15.90
C TYR A 438 -14.58 -19.70 14.62
N SER A 439 -15.33 -19.79 13.53
CA SER A 439 -15.04 -19.00 12.33
C SER A 439 -15.48 -17.56 12.61
N PRO A 440 -14.57 -16.57 12.59
CA PRO A 440 -14.97 -15.19 12.83
C PRO A 440 -15.88 -14.71 11.70
N ASP A 441 -16.95 -13.97 12.04
CA ASP A 441 -17.86 -13.38 11.07
C ASP A 441 -17.23 -12.08 10.53
N TYR A 442 -16.94 -12.05 9.23
CA TYR A 442 -16.41 -10.87 8.52
C TYR A 442 -17.41 -10.31 7.50
N SER A 443 -18.69 -10.58 7.71
CA SER A 443 -19.77 -9.92 6.96
C SER A 443 -19.69 -8.41 7.13
N LEU A 444 -20.26 -7.67 6.20
CA LEU A 444 -20.30 -6.21 6.28
C LEU A 444 -20.98 -5.72 7.57
N ALA A 445 -21.90 -6.51 8.14
CA ALA A 445 -22.60 -6.20 9.38
C ALA A 445 -21.76 -6.38 10.65
N SER A 446 -20.67 -7.16 10.60
CA SER A 446 -19.78 -7.39 11.74
C SER A 446 -18.57 -6.44 11.78
N VAL A 447 -18.41 -5.58 10.77
CA VAL A 447 -17.29 -4.62 10.68
C VAL A 447 -17.35 -3.61 11.84
N ASP A 448 -16.29 -3.58 12.65
CA ASP A 448 -16.15 -2.65 13.78
C ASP A 448 -14.98 -1.66 13.54
N LEU A 449 -15.26 -0.62 12.76
CA LEU A 449 -14.31 0.46 12.47
C LEU A 449 -13.85 1.21 13.73
N LYS A 450 -14.68 1.25 14.77
CA LYS A 450 -14.35 1.92 16.03
C LYS A 450 -13.29 1.13 16.79
N SER A 451 -13.45 -0.20 16.88
CA SER A 451 -12.44 -1.08 17.47
C SER A 451 -11.14 -1.02 16.68
N PHE A 452 -11.20 -1.07 15.34
CA PHE A 452 -10.02 -0.90 14.48
C PHE A 452 -9.26 0.39 14.77
N LYS A 453 -9.96 1.53 14.81
CA LYS A 453 -9.38 2.85 15.11
C LYS A 453 -8.75 2.91 16.50
N ASN A 454 -9.48 2.46 17.52
CA ASN A 454 -9.02 2.52 18.90
C ASN A 454 -7.76 1.67 19.08
N ASN A 455 -7.74 0.45 18.53
CA ASN A 455 -6.59 -0.44 18.60
C ASN A 455 -5.33 0.20 17.99
N LEU A 456 -5.45 0.84 16.82
CA LEU A 456 -4.33 1.55 16.19
C LEU A 456 -3.82 2.71 17.06
N VAL A 457 -4.73 3.56 17.53
CA VAL A 457 -4.38 4.73 18.36
C VAL A 457 -3.69 4.28 19.65
N ASP A 458 -4.21 3.25 20.31
CA ASP A 458 -3.68 2.73 21.57
C ASP A 458 -2.26 2.17 21.37
N ILE A 459 -2.01 1.39 20.32
CA ILE A 459 -0.68 0.82 20.05
C ILE A 459 0.32 1.92 19.68
N ILE A 460 -0.05 2.84 18.78
CA ILE A 460 0.82 3.96 18.38
C ILE A 460 1.22 4.79 19.60
N GLN A 461 0.26 5.10 20.48
CA GLN A 461 0.50 5.88 21.68
C GLN A 461 1.41 5.13 22.68
N GLN A 462 1.18 3.83 22.91
CA GLN A 462 2.04 3.00 23.77
C GLN A 462 3.48 2.94 23.25
N ASN A 463 3.67 2.73 21.94
CA ASN A 463 4.99 2.69 21.32
C ASN A 463 5.70 4.05 21.41
N LYS A 464 4.98 5.15 21.19
CA LYS A 464 5.49 6.51 21.34
C LYS A 464 5.93 6.79 22.78
N GLU A 465 5.16 6.37 23.77
CA GLU A 465 5.52 6.46 25.19
C GLU A 465 6.78 5.67 25.49
N ARG A 466 6.89 4.45 24.96
CA ARG A 466 8.08 3.63 25.14
C ARG A 466 9.33 4.26 24.55
N TRP A 467 9.23 4.91 23.38
CA TRP A 467 10.35 5.68 22.83
C TRP A 467 10.70 6.91 23.68
N LYS A 468 9.71 7.61 24.26
CA LYS A 468 9.98 8.72 25.18
C LYS A 468 10.76 8.27 26.41
N GLU A 469 10.44 7.10 26.95
CA GLU A 469 11.21 6.49 28.05
C GLU A 469 12.66 6.23 27.65
N LEU A 470 12.88 5.63 26.48
CA LEU A 470 14.22 5.34 25.96
C LEU A 470 15.01 6.63 25.68
N ALA A 471 14.39 7.64 25.07
CA ALA A 471 15.01 8.94 24.83
C ALA A 471 15.45 9.61 26.14
N ALA A 472 14.66 9.48 27.22
CA ALA A 472 15.03 9.99 28.54
C ALA A 472 16.21 9.22 29.16
N GLN A 473 16.30 7.91 28.92
CA GLN A 473 17.43 7.09 29.37
C GLN A 473 18.73 7.45 28.63
N GLU A 474 18.67 7.62 27.31
CA GLU A 474 19.80 8.06 26.47
C GLU A 474 20.33 9.44 26.90
N ALA A 475 19.44 10.37 27.20
CA ALA A 475 19.80 11.70 27.69
C ALA A 475 20.54 11.64 29.05
N LYS A 476 20.05 10.81 29.98
CA LYS A 476 20.69 10.60 31.30
C LYS A 476 22.06 9.93 31.19
N ALA A 477 22.20 8.95 30.30
CA ALA A 477 23.48 8.28 30.06
C ALA A 477 24.52 9.24 29.46
N SER A 478 24.08 10.14 28.58
CA SER A 478 24.93 11.17 27.97
C SER A 478 25.35 12.26 28.96
N SER A 479 24.50 12.59 29.94
CA SER A 479 24.84 13.56 31.00
C SER A 479 25.79 13.01 32.08
N CYS A 480 25.84 11.69 32.30
CA CYS A 480 26.79 11.07 33.25
C CYS A 480 28.19 10.84 32.67
N LYS A 481 28.37 10.97 31.35
CA LYS A 481 29.66 10.82 30.65
C LYS A 481 30.40 12.16 30.46
N ARG A 482 29.80 13.28 30.87
CA ARG A 482 30.43 14.62 30.94
C ARG A 482 30.73 14.93 32.39
#